data_AF-A0A0Q5UGS4-F1
#
_entry.id   AF-A0A0Q5UGS4-F1
#
_cell.length_a   1.000
_cell.length_b   1.000
_cell.length_c   1.000
_cell.angle_alpha   90.00
_cell.angle_beta   90.00
_cell.angle_gamma   90.00
#
_symmetry.space_group_name_H-M   'P 1'
#
loop_
_entity.id
_entity.type
_entity.pdbx_description
1 polymer ?
#
loop_
_entity_poly.entity_id
_entity_poly.type
_entity_poly.pdbx_seq_one_letter_code
_entity_poly.pdbx_strand_id
1 'polypeptide(L)'
;MKAVTSAALGSTLVLLLINFASAKRADVDLKSDPETCSLDCDPGYHIVVKEGTFYHNGKRIDADARYPVKMLCDLEPTCSFQFTTQTYSYLNSEPPTGTQLTINYDCKRDNFQGNTIRIRDYTQTGGCPHDSFVQKHVAYFNDISIAPKRDTPEAQREREMIAMGVSAQVRRFRLSNPNQPIDPSLGTVYLIYDNSSGKNDFMPSRELDNKCQLKPNAKANVYKYNCVREASKWTCNFNGKGVDLAIHYKLTGHLG
;
A
#
# COMPACT_ATOMS: atom_id res chain seq x y z
N MET A 1 -28.20 41.62 15.80
CA MET A 1 -26.88 41.00 16.05
C MET A 1 -27.05 39.50 16.14
N LYS A 2 -26.62 38.77 15.11
CA LYS A 2 -26.53 37.31 15.08
C LYS A 2 -25.04 36.99 14.97
N ALA A 3 -24.47 36.41 16.02
CA ALA A 3 -23.07 36.01 16.05
C ALA A 3 -22.91 34.77 15.17
N VAL A 4 -22.21 34.95 14.05
CA VAL A 4 -21.69 33.88 13.22
C VAL A 4 -20.55 33.22 14.01
N THR A 5 -20.80 32.05 14.57
CA THR A 5 -19.75 31.23 15.18
C THR A 5 -18.92 30.61 14.06
N SER A 6 -17.72 31.18 13.90
CA SER A 6 -16.62 30.66 13.09
C SER A 6 -16.35 29.19 13.44
N ALA A 7 -16.62 28.30 12.49
CA ALA A 7 -16.12 26.94 12.52
C ALA A 7 -14.63 26.98 12.21
N ALA A 8 -13.81 27.08 13.26
CA ALA A 8 -12.37 27.00 13.18
C ALA A 8 -11.96 25.57 12.76
N LEU A 9 -11.49 25.45 11.51
CA LEU A 9 -10.39 24.60 11.03
C LEU A 9 -10.01 23.45 11.98
N GLY A 10 -10.72 22.32 11.85
CA GLY A 10 -10.27 21.03 12.37
C GLY A 10 -9.06 20.53 11.58
N SER A 11 -7.88 20.96 12.02
CA SER A 11 -6.55 20.37 11.84
C SER A 11 -6.36 19.51 10.58
N THR A 12 -6.28 20.19 9.45
CA THR A 12 -5.53 19.74 8.27
C THR A 12 -4.06 19.67 8.67
N LEU A 13 -3.63 18.53 9.23
CA LEU A 13 -2.23 18.20 9.39
C LEU A 13 -1.89 16.96 8.57
N VAL A 14 -2.23 17.00 7.28
CA VAL A 14 -1.30 16.48 6.27
C VAL A 14 -0.21 17.52 6.18
N LEU A 15 0.69 17.50 7.18
CA LEU A 15 1.95 18.22 7.14
C LEU A 15 2.56 17.94 5.78
N LEU A 16 2.65 19.02 5.01
CA LEU A 16 3.51 19.18 3.85
C LEU A 16 4.62 18.11 3.81
N LEU A 17 4.40 17.08 3.00
CA LEU A 17 5.47 16.24 2.47
C LEU A 17 6.28 17.08 1.47
N ILE A 18 6.85 18.22 1.91
CA ILE A 18 8.05 18.76 1.28
C ILE A 18 9.18 17.85 1.78
N ASN A 19 9.20 16.62 1.31
CA ASN A 19 10.24 15.66 1.60
C ASN A 19 10.81 15.23 0.27
N PHE A 20 11.71 16.06 -0.26
CA PHE A 20 12.71 15.80 -1.32
C PHE A 20 12.45 14.52 -2.13
N ALA A 21 11.32 14.46 -2.82
CA ALA A 21 11.03 13.39 -3.76
C ALA A 21 11.43 13.92 -5.13
N SER A 22 12.42 13.29 -5.76
CA SER A 22 12.72 13.61 -7.16
C SER A 22 11.86 12.72 -8.04
N ALA A 23 10.95 13.34 -8.79
CA ALA A 23 10.24 12.64 -9.85
C ALA A 23 11.22 12.28 -10.96
N LYS A 24 11.26 11.02 -11.34
CA LYS A 24 12.03 10.48 -12.47
C LYS A 24 11.07 9.81 -13.46
N ARG A 25 11.51 9.77 -14.71
CA ARG A 25 10.81 9.10 -15.81
C ARG A 25 11.77 8.14 -16.49
N ALA A 26 11.29 6.93 -16.77
CA ALA A 26 11.99 5.95 -17.59
C ALA A 26 11.10 5.57 -18.77
N ASP A 27 11.65 5.57 -19.97
CA ASP A 27 10.98 5.09 -21.18
C ASP A 27 11.66 3.79 -21.62
N VAL A 28 10.84 2.77 -21.87
CA VAL A 28 11.27 1.39 -22.15
C VAL A 28 10.62 0.94 -23.45
N ASP A 29 11.41 0.51 -24.41
CA ASP A 29 10.89 -0.07 -25.64
C ASP A 29 10.68 -1.58 -25.45
N LEU A 30 9.43 -2.04 -25.59
CA LEU A 30 9.11 -3.46 -25.52
C LEU A 30 9.43 -4.12 -26.87
N LYS A 31 10.56 -4.81 -26.92
CA LYS A 31 11.03 -5.56 -28.09
C LYS A 31 10.67 -7.04 -27.97
N SER A 32 10.77 -7.75 -29.10
CA SER A 32 10.58 -9.22 -29.15
C SER A 32 11.58 -9.96 -28.27
N ASP A 33 12.81 -9.44 -28.19
CA ASP A 33 13.82 -9.89 -27.22
C ASP A 33 13.75 -9.00 -25.98
N PRO A 34 13.57 -9.57 -24.77
CA PRO A 34 13.43 -8.77 -23.55
C PRO A 34 14.70 -7.97 -23.25
N GLU A 35 14.62 -6.65 -23.32
CA GLU A 35 15.70 -5.77 -22.87
C GLU A 35 15.66 -5.58 -21.36
N THR A 36 16.85 -5.57 -20.74
CA THR A 36 16.98 -5.26 -19.32
C THR A 36 16.82 -3.77 -19.13
N CYS A 37 15.79 -3.40 -18.38
CA CYS A 37 15.48 -2.04 -18.00
C CYS A 37 15.91 -1.80 -16.58
N SER A 38 16.32 -0.58 -16.25
CA SER A 38 16.76 -0.23 -14.89
C SER A 38 16.09 1.04 -14.39
N LEU A 39 15.69 1.01 -13.13
CA LEU A 39 15.33 2.19 -12.34
C LEU A 39 16.37 2.35 -11.25
N ASP A 40 16.72 3.59 -10.95
CA ASP A 40 17.72 3.91 -9.93
C ASP A 40 17.32 5.17 -9.16
N CYS A 41 17.70 5.18 -7.90
CA CYS A 41 17.67 6.35 -7.04
C CYS A 41 19.06 6.59 -6.46
N ASP A 42 19.32 7.85 -6.11
CA ASP A 42 20.58 8.20 -5.45
C ASP A 42 20.72 7.45 -4.11
N PRO A 43 21.95 7.22 -3.62
CA PRO A 43 22.15 6.56 -2.34
C PRO A 43 21.35 7.19 -1.20
N GLY A 44 20.65 6.36 -0.42
CA GLY A 44 19.77 6.80 0.67
C GLY A 44 18.35 7.17 0.22
N TYR A 45 17.96 6.78 -1.00
CA TYR A 45 16.62 6.89 -1.54
C TYR A 45 16.15 5.53 -2.10
N HIS A 46 14.84 5.34 -2.18
CA HIS A 46 14.20 4.18 -2.79
C HIS A 46 13.18 4.59 -3.84
N ILE A 47 12.94 3.67 -4.78
CA ILE A 47 11.99 3.80 -5.87
C ILE A 47 10.56 3.68 -5.33
N VAL A 48 9.67 4.58 -5.75
CA VAL A 48 8.22 4.46 -5.59
C VAL A 48 7.58 4.58 -6.96
N VAL A 49 7.09 3.48 -7.52
CA VAL A 49 6.44 3.46 -8.84
C VAL A 49 5.05 4.11 -8.71
N LYS A 50 4.80 5.14 -9.51
CA LYS A 50 3.56 5.95 -9.47
C LYS A 50 2.62 5.55 -10.60
N GLU A 51 3.16 5.53 -11.81
CA GLU A 51 2.40 5.29 -13.03
C GLU A 51 3.23 4.50 -14.03
N GLY A 52 2.53 3.74 -14.88
CA GLY A 52 3.08 2.96 -15.97
C GLY A 52 2.09 3.04 -17.11
N THR A 53 2.50 3.58 -18.24
CA THR A 53 1.62 3.82 -19.38
C THR A 53 2.21 3.17 -20.62
N PHE A 54 1.40 2.37 -21.33
CA PHE A 54 1.78 1.84 -22.63
C PHE A 54 1.39 2.80 -23.76
N TYR A 55 2.31 3.00 -24.69
CA TYR A 55 2.14 3.74 -25.93
C TYR A 55 2.45 2.85 -27.11
N HIS A 56 1.58 2.82 -28.12
CA HIS A 56 1.84 2.15 -29.38
C HIS A 56 1.64 3.15 -30.53
N ASN A 57 2.67 3.34 -31.36
CA ASN A 57 2.69 4.36 -32.42
C ASN A 57 2.32 5.76 -31.92
N GLY A 58 2.83 6.14 -30.74
CA GLY A 58 2.56 7.43 -30.10
C GLY A 58 1.17 7.60 -29.48
N LYS A 59 0.30 6.58 -29.54
CA LYS A 59 -1.02 6.59 -28.91
C LYS A 59 -1.01 5.80 -27.61
N ARG A 60 -1.56 6.38 -26.55
CA ARG A 60 -1.77 5.70 -25.26
C ARG A 60 -2.76 4.55 -25.44
N ILE A 61 -2.37 3.35 -25.00
CA ILE A 61 -3.19 2.13 -25.09
C ILE A 61 -3.60 1.56 -23.72
N ASP A 62 -2.81 1.80 -22.66
CA ASP A 62 -3.17 1.40 -21.29
C ASP A 62 -2.55 2.38 -20.27
N ALA A 63 -3.31 2.68 -19.22
CA ALA A 63 -2.97 3.58 -18.12
C ALA A 63 -2.41 2.87 -16.88
N ASP A 64 -2.56 1.55 -16.76
CA ASP A 64 -2.25 0.79 -15.54
C ASP A 64 -1.20 -0.31 -15.78
N ALA A 65 -0.20 0.00 -16.60
CA ALA A 65 0.94 -0.88 -16.84
C ALA A 65 1.96 -0.89 -15.69
N ARG A 66 1.65 -0.21 -14.57
CA ARG A 66 2.57 -0.05 -13.43
C ARG A 66 2.70 -1.31 -12.57
N TYR A 67 1.69 -2.19 -12.57
CA TYR A 67 1.62 -3.30 -11.64
C TYR A 67 2.87 -4.19 -11.67
N PRO A 68 3.38 -4.67 -12.83
CA PRO A 68 4.55 -5.54 -12.86
C PRO A 68 5.82 -4.82 -12.42
N VAL A 69 6.00 -3.57 -12.85
CA VAL A 69 7.15 -2.74 -12.45
C VAL A 69 7.13 -2.48 -10.95
N LYS A 70 5.94 -2.22 -10.38
CA LYS A 70 5.76 -2.02 -8.95
C LYS A 70 6.12 -3.27 -8.16
N MET A 71 5.68 -4.45 -8.60
CA MET A 71 6.06 -5.71 -7.95
C MET A 71 7.59 -5.90 -7.91
N LEU A 72 8.28 -5.55 -8.99
CA LEU A 72 9.72 -5.77 -9.12
C LEU A 72 10.55 -4.70 -8.39
N CYS A 73 10.16 -3.44 -8.48
CA CYS A 73 11.05 -2.32 -8.17
C CYS A 73 10.66 -1.48 -6.97
N ASP A 74 9.43 -1.57 -6.45
CA ASP A 74 8.99 -0.69 -5.38
C ASP A 74 9.80 -0.94 -4.09
N LEU A 75 10.30 0.16 -3.52
CA LEU A 75 11.14 0.27 -2.33
C LEU A 75 12.57 -0.26 -2.44
N GLU A 76 13.06 -0.57 -3.64
CA GLU A 76 14.47 -0.86 -3.86
C GLU A 76 15.22 0.43 -4.25
N PRO A 77 16.51 0.58 -3.89
CA PRO A 77 17.32 1.73 -4.30
C PRO A 77 17.65 1.68 -5.80
N THR A 78 17.84 0.47 -6.32
CA THR A 78 18.02 0.17 -7.73
C THR A 78 17.23 -1.07 -8.08
N CYS A 79 16.71 -1.15 -9.30
CA CYS A 79 15.95 -2.28 -9.79
C CYS A 79 16.23 -2.52 -11.26
N SER A 80 16.67 -3.72 -11.60
CA SER A 80 16.74 -4.18 -12.98
C SER A 80 15.61 -5.17 -13.25
N PHE A 81 14.85 -4.95 -14.31
CA PHE A 81 13.71 -5.80 -14.67
C PHE A 81 13.67 -6.06 -16.17
N GLN A 82 12.97 -7.13 -16.55
CA GLN A 82 12.67 -7.50 -17.93
C GLN A 82 11.18 -7.79 -18.05
N PHE A 83 10.59 -7.38 -19.16
CA PHE A 83 9.24 -7.82 -19.52
C PHE A 83 9.35 -9.19 -20.18
N THR A 84 9.15 -10.22 -19.37
CA THR A 84 9.11 -11.63 -19.79
C THR A 84 7.65 -12.07 -19.95
N THR A 85 7.43 -13.27 -20.48
CA THR A 85 6.09 -13.90 -20.49
C THR A 85 5.43 -13.91 -19.10
N GLN A 86 6.21 -14.11 -18.04
CA GLN A 86 5.69 -14.03 -16.68
C GLN A 86 5.28 -12.61 -16.30
N THR A 87 6.03 -11.59 -16.73
CA THR A 87 5.71 -10.19 -16.45
C THR A 87 4.45 -9.75 -17.20
N TYR A 88 4.25 -10.24 -18.43
CA TYR A 88 3.06 -10.01 -19.25
C TYR A 88 1.81 -10.69 -18.69
N SER A 89 1.92 -11.83 -17.99
CA SER A 89 0.75 -12.49 -17.40
C SER A 89 0.08 -11.69 -16.28
N TYR A 90 0.75 -10.65 -15.76
CA TYR A 90 0.19 -9.72 -14.79
C TYR A 90 -0.59 -8.56 -15.43
N LEU A 91 -0.54 -8.42 -16.74
CA LEU A 91 -1.29 -7.40 -17.49
C LEU A 91 -2.64 -7.96 -17.95
N ASN A 92 -3.57 -7.07 -18.27
CA ASN A 92 -4.86 -7.46 -18.83
C ASN A 92 -4.76 -8.07 -20.23
N SER A 93 -3.86 -7.54 -21.03
CA SER A 93 -3.57 -8.03 -22.37
C SER A 93 -2.10 -7.82 -22.66
N GLU A 94 -1.50 -8.75 -23.38
CA GLU A 94 -0.14 -8.58 -23.89
C GLU A 94 -0.11 -7.38 -24.85
N PRO A 95 0.78 -6.40 -24.64
CA PRO A 95 0.86 -5.24 -25.50
C PRO A 95 1.38 -5.65 -26.90
N PRO A 96 0.93 -4.98 -27.98
CA PRO A 96 1.46 -5.22 -29.32
C PRO A 96 2.98 -5.03 -29.39
N THR A 97 3.65 -5.77 -30.28
CA THR A 97 5.09 -5.58 -30.54
C THR A 97 5.39 -4.13 -30.93
N GLY A 98 6.49 -3.56 -30.41
CA GLY A 98 6.84 -2.16 -30.64
C GLY A 98 6.06 -1.18 -29.77
N THR A 99 5.41 -1.66 -28.70
CA THR A 99 4.87 -0.81 -27.64
C THR A 99 6.00 -0.23 -26.79
N GLN A 100 5.89 1.04 -26.44
CA GLN A 100 6.75 1.70 -25.48
C GLN A 100 6.04 1.77 -24.12
N LEU A 101 6.74 1.46 -23.05
CA LEU A 101 6.32 1.65 -21.67
C LEU A 101 6.99 2.89 -21.10
N THR A 102 6.19 3.86 -20.67
CA THR A 102 6.67 4.99 -19.87
C THR A 102 6.35 4.75 -18.39
N ILE A 103 7.36 4.82 -17.53
CA ILE A 103 7.26 4.64 -16.09
C ILE A 103 7.57 5.98 -15.42
N ASN A 104 6.62 6.47 -14.61
CA ASN A 104 6.83 7.60 -13.72
C ASN A 104 7.05 7.07 -12.30
N TYR A 105 8.15 7.45 -11.67
CA TYR A 105 8.47 7.03 -10.31
C TYR A 105 9.09 8.16 -9.49
N ASP A 106 8.90 8.10 -8.18
CA ASP A 106 9.54 9.02 -7.24
C ASP A 106 10.73 8.32 -6.60
N CYS A 107 11.85 9.03 -6.43
CA CYS A 107 12.89 8.62 -5.49
C CYS A 107 12.61 9.28 -4.14
N LYS A 108 12.26 8.49 -3.13
CA LYS A 108 11.96 8.98 -1.79
C LYS A 108 13.07 8.63 -0.84
N ARG A 109 13.44 9.59 0.01
CA ARG A 109 14.52 9.41 0.98
C ARG A 109 14.20 8.27 1.96
N ASP A 110 15.23 7.51 2.33
CA ASP A 110 15.12 6.39 3.27
C ASP A 110 14.88 6.80 4.72
N ASN A 111 14.92 8.10 4.99
CA ASN A 111 14.69 8.63 6.32
C ASN A 111 13.22 8.42 6.74
N PHE A 112 13.00 7.52 7.70
CA PHE A 112 11.78 7.52 8.49
C PHE A 112 11.80 8.78 9.37
N GLN A 113 11.12 9.84 8.95
CA GLN A 113 10.92 11.05 9.76
C GLN A 113 9.76 10.91 10.76
N GLY A 114 9.23 9.71 10.95
CA GLY A 114 8.36 9.43 12.07
C GLY A 114 9.22 9.30 13.32
N ASN A 115 8.97 10.12 14.34
CA ASN A 115 9.41 9.75 15.67
C ASN A 115 8.80 8.37 16.00
N THR A 116 9.57 7.42 16.54
CA THR A 116 9.05 6.15 17.10
C THR A 116 8.15 6.37 18.32
N ILE A 117 7.80 7.63 18.63
CA ILE A 117 6.77 7.99 19.58
C ILE A 117 5.53 7.19 19.22
N ARG A 118 5.26 6.14 20.00
CA ARG A 118 3.92 5.54 20.10
C ARG A 118 2.96 6.70 20.19
N ILE A 119 2.08 6.86 19.20
CA ILE A 119 0.98 7.81 19.29
C ILE A 119 0.28 7.49 20.61
N ARG A 120 0.36 8.40 21.59
CA ARG A 120 -0.18 8.17 22.94
C ARG A 120 -1.68 8.47 23.01
N ASP A 121 -2.21 9.11 21.96
CA ASP A 121 -3.61 9.56 21.87
C ASP A 121 -4.55 8.51 21.24
N TYR A 122 -4.49 7.25 21.67
CA TYR A 122 -5.58 6.28 21.39
C TYR A 122 -6.82 6.51 22.27
N THR A 123 -6.70 7.40 23.25
CA THR A 123 -7.76 7.77 24.16
C THR A 123 -8.68 8.76 23.48
N GLN A 124 -9.66 8.31 22.70
CA GLN A 124 -10.97 9.00 22.68
C GLN A 124 -12.16 8.30 22.02
N THR A 125 -12.06 7.05 21.58
CA THR A 125 -13.27 6.31 21.15
C THR A 125 -13.22 4.83 21.55
N GLY A 126 -13.87 4.49 22.67
CA GLY A 126 -14.21 3.09 23.01
C GLY A 126 -13.05 2.14 23.37
N GLY A 127 -11.84 2.65 23.60
CA GLY A 127 -10.70 1.85 24.08
C GLY A 127 -9.95 1.04 23.01
N CYS A 128 -10.17 1.31 21.73
CA CYS A 128 -9.45 0.71 20.61
C CYS A 128 -8.82 1.76 19.70
N PRO A 129 -7.59 1.55 19.21
CA PRO A 129 -7.00 2.36 18.13
C PRO A 129 -7.87 2.34 16.88
N HIS A 130 -8.23 3.52 16.36
CA HIS A 130 -8.99 3.67 15.09
C HIS A 130 -8.12 4.20 13.94
N ASP A 131 -7.03 4.89 14.26
CA ASP A 131 -6.11 5.38 13.24
C ASP A 131 -5.02 4.37 12.90
N SER A 132 -4.89 4.18 11.58
CA SER A 132 -4.03 3.23 10.87
C SER A 132 -2.54 3.37 11.14
N PHE A 133 -2.07 4.42 11.80
CA PHE A 133 -0.63 4.67 11.97
C PHE A 133 0.08 3.66 12.88
N VAL A 134 -0.69 2.82 13.57
CA VAL A 134 -0.17 1.84 14.54
C VAL A 134 -0.60 0.42 14.17
N GLN A 135 -1.45 0.30 13.16
CA GLN A 135 -1.84 -0.96 12.54
C GLN A 135 -0.95 -1.18 11.32
N LYS A 136 0.26 -1.70 11.53
CA LYS A 136 1.21 -2.06 10.45
C LYS A 136 0.58 -2.97 9.37
N HIS A 137 -0.57 -3.57 9.66
CA HIS A 137 -1.23 -4.57 8.83
C HIS A 137 -2.63 -4.14 8.39
N VAL A 138 -3.06 -2.89 8.58
CA VAL A 138 -4.41 -2.43 8.19
C VAL A 138 -4.31 -1.17 7.35
N ALA A 139 -4.98 -1.15 6.20
CA ALA A 139 -5.16 0.05 5.39
C ALA A 139 -6.62 0.28 5.05
N TYR A 140 -7.03 1.55 5.14
CA TYR A 140 -8.33 2.00 4.71
C TYR A 140 -8.25 2.52 3.28
N PHE A 141 -9.23 2.18 2.45
CA PHE A 141 -9.39 2.73 1.11
C PHE A 141 -10.85 3.09 0.86
N ASN A 142 -11.10 4.15 0.11
CA ASN A 142 -12.44 4.68 -0.19
C ASN A 142 -12.71 4.77 -1.70
N ASP A 143 -11.98 3.99 -2.49
CA ASP A 143 -12.14 3.96 -3.93
C ASP A 143 -13.28 3.01 -4.34
N ILE A 144 -14.33 3.59 -4.91
CA ILE A 144 -15.55 2.89 -5.37
C ILE A 144 -15.22 1.90 -6.49
N SER A 145 -14.19 2.15 -7.30
CA SER A 145 -13.81 1.30 -8.43
C SER A 145 -13.29 -0.07 -7.99
N ILE A 146 -12.75 -0.16 -6.78
CA ILE A 146 -12.18 -1.37 -6.18
C ILE A 146 -12.92 -1.82 -4.92
N ALA A 147 -14.13 -1.29 -4.71
CA ALA A 147 -14.97 -1.57 -3.56
C ALA A 147 -15.39 -3.05 -3.44
N PRO A 148 -15.89 -3.51 -2.28
CA PRO A 148 -16.25 -4.90 -2.03
C PRO A 148 -17.21 -5.56 -3.03
N LYS A 149 -18.03 -4.75 -3.70
CA LYS A 149 -19.00 -5.21 -4.70
C LYS A 149 -18.42 -5.32 -6.13
N ARG A 150 -17.20 -4.84 -6.35
CA ARG A 150 -16.47 -4.86 -7.62
C ARG A 150 -15.29 -5.80 -7.51
N ASP A 151 -15.55 -7.06 -7.84
CA ASP A 151 -14.56 -8.14 -7.77
C ASP A 151 -14.12 -8.55 -9.18
N THR A 152 -13.42 -7.62 -9.85
CA THR A 152 -12.80 -7.87 -11.16
C THR A 152 -11.30 -8.08 -10.99
N PRO A 153 -10.60 -8.70 -11.98
CA PRO A 153 -9.15 -8.84 -11.94
C PRO A 153 -8.41 -7.50 -11.76
N GLU A 154 -8.88 -6.44 -12.38
CA GLU A 154 -8.35 -5.08 -12.25
C GLU A 154 -8.46 -4.58 -10.81
N ALA A 155 -9.66 -4.70 -10.23
CA ALA A 155 -9.90 -4.27 -8.87
C ALA A 155 -9.08 -5.09 -7.86
N GLN A 156 -8.87 -6.37 -8.13
CA GLN A 156 -8.00 -7.21 -7.32
C GLN A 156 -6.54 -6.76 -7.40
N ARG A 157 -5.99 -6.50 -8.59
CA ARG A 157 -4.60 -6.03 -8.77
C ARG A 157 -4.36 -4.69 -8.08
N GLU A 158 -5.32 -3.77 -8.16
CA GLU A 158 -5.24 -2.50 -7.43
C GLU A 158 -5.21 -2.71 -5.91
N ARG A 159 -6.08 -3.57 -5.38
CA ARG A 159 -6.04 -3.95 -3.96
C ARG A 159 -4.69 -4.60 -3.59
N GLU A 160 -4.15 -5.48 -4.43
CA GLU A 160 -2.82 -6.06 -4.24
C GLU A 160 -1.72 -5.00 -4.22
N MET A 161 -1.78 -3.97 -5.07
CA MET A 161 -0.82 -2.85 -5.03
C MET A 161 -0.90 -2.05 -3.74
N ILE A 162 -2.11 -1.84 -3.20
CA ILE A 162 -2.28 -1.22 -1.89
C ILE A 162 -1.67 -2.11 -0.80
N ALA A 163 -1.96 -3.41 -0.81
CA ALA A 163 -1.43 -4.36 0.16
C ALA A 163 0.10 -4.49 0.10
N MET A 164 0.68 -4.46 -1.11
CA MET A 164 2.12 -4.36 -1.33
C MET A 164 2.65 -3.09 -0.66
N GLY A 165 2.09 -1.93 -0.97
CA GLY A 165 2.50 -0.65 -0.41
C GLY A 165 2.52 -0.65 1.13
N VAL A 166 1.48 -1.21 1.77
CA VAL A 166 1.40 -1.35 3.23
C VAL A 166 2.53 -2.22 3.77
N SER A 167 2.64 -3.46 3.26
CA SER A 167 3.66 -4.43 3.70
C SER A 167 5.08 -3.91 3.51
N ALA A 168 5.27 -3.15 2.44
CA ALA A 168 6.53 -2.57 2.07
C ALA A 168 6.95 -1.46 3.06
N GLN A 169 6.01 -0.65 3.57
CA GLN A 169 6.28 0.26 4.70
C GLN A 169 6.59 -0.49 6.00
N VAL A 170 5.92 -1.61 6.28
CA VAL A 170 6.23 -2.45 7.46
C VAL A 170 7.66 -2.96 7.40
N ARG A 171 8.07 -3.51 6.25
CA ARG A 171 9.44 -3.99 6.00
C ARG A 171 10.44 -2.87 6.27
N ARG A 172 10.22 -1.66 5.75
CA ARG A 172 11.10 -0.50 5.99
C ARG A 172 11.22 -0.13 7.46
N PHE A 173 10.09 -0.08 8.17
CA PHE A 173 10.10 0.15 9.61
C PHE A 173 10.97 -0.88 10.34
N ARG A 174 10.89 -2.16 9.96
CA ARG A 174 11.68 -3.24 10.59
C ARG A 174 13.16 -3.19 10.26
N LEU A 175 13.52 -2.96 9.00
CA LEU A 175 14.92 -2.79 8.59
C LEU A 175 15.59 -1.63 9.36
N SER A 176 14.81 -0.59 9.67
CA SER A 176 15.27 0.56 10.47
C SER A 176 15.27 0.29 11.99
N ASN A 177 14.64 -0.80 12.46
CA ASN A 177 14.47 -1.14 13.88
C ASN A 177 14.71 -2.66 14.12
N PRO A 178 15.93 -3.18 13.90
CA PRO A 178 16.21 -4.61 13.90
C PRO A 178 16.03 -5.29 15.27
N ASN A 179 16.08 -4.53 16.37
CA ASN A 179 16.00 -5.06 17.73
C ASN A 179 14.55 -5.27 18.24
N GLN A 180 13.53 -5.01 17.41
CA GLN A 180 12.13 -5.18 17.80
C GLN A 180 11.66 -6.63 17.56
N PRO A 181 10.84 -7.23 18.43
CA PRO A 181 10.33 -8.60 18.25
C PRO A 181 9.70 -8.83 16.88
N ILE A 182 9.99 -9.99 16.28
CA ILE A 182 9.43 -10.40 14.99
C ILE A 182 7.94 -10.67 15.17
N ASP A 183 7.11 -9.92 14.45
CA ASP A 183 5.67 -10.15 14.39
C ASP A 183 5.42 -11.32 13.41
N PRO A 184 4.83 -12.45 13.85
CA PRO A 184 4.57 -13.59 12.97
C PRO A 184 3.57 -13.25 11.85
N SER A 185 2.82 -12.15 11.97
CA SER A 185 1.87 -11.67 10.96
C SER A 185 2.43 -10.55 10.07
N LEU A 186 3.76 -10.38 9.99
CA LEU A 186 4.45 -9.31 9.24
C LEU A 186 3.94 -9.12 7.80
N GLY A 187 3.59 -10.22 7.13
CA GLY A 187 3.10 -10.20 5.75
C GLY A 187 1.59 -10.08 5.62
N THR A 188 0.83 -10.18 6.71
CA THR A 188 -0.63 -10.14 6.64
C THR A 188 -1.10 -8.69 6.54
N VAL A 189 -1.95 -8.38 5.57
CA VAL A 189 -2.55 -7.06 5.39
C VAL A 189 -4.07 -7.19 5.29
N TYR A 190 -4.77 -6.33 6.00
CA TYR A 190 -6.21 -6.15 5.97
C TYR A 190 -6.51 -4.83 5.28
N LEU A 191 -7.16 -4.88 4.12
CA LEU A 191 -7.69 -3.70 3.45
C LEU A 191 -9.16 -3.55 3.83
N ILE A 192 -9.52 -2.42 4.41
CA ILE A 192 -10.87 -2.13 4.86
C ILE A 192 -11.44 -1.05 3.95
N TYR A 193 -12.53 -1.39 3.25
CA TYR A 193 -13.25 -0.41 2.47
C TYR A 193 -14.02 0.53 3.39
N ASP A 194 -13.65 1.80 3.37
CA ASP A 194 -14.28 2.86 4.14
C ASP A 194 -15.35 3.55 3.29
N ASN A 195 -16.62 3.25 3.59
CA ASN A 195 -17.77 3.89 2.97
C ASN A 195 -18.42 4.98 3.83
N SER A 196 -17.86 5.29 5.01
CA SER A 196 -18.44 6.23 5.97
C SER A 196 -17.36 6.89 6.82
N SER A 197 -17.36 8.22 6.94
CA SER A 197 -16.26 9.05 7.45
C SER A 197 -15.83 8.86 8.92
N GLY A 198 -16.17 7.76 9.58
CA GLY A 198 -16.06 7.55 11.02
C GLY A 198 -15.12 6.45 11.50
N LYS A 199 -14.35 5.76 10.62
CA LYS A 199 -13.32 4.74 10.95
C LYS A 199 -13.54 4.02 12.30
N ASN A 200 -14.64 3.29 12.45
CA ASN A 200 -15.05 2.70 13.72
C ASN A 200 -15.27 1.19 13.54
N ASP A 201 -14.29 0.52 12.95
CA ASP A 201 -14.38 -0.88 12.54
C ASP A 201 -13.81 -1.83 13.60
N PHE A 202 -13.24 -1.31 14.68
CA PHE A 202 -12.66 -2.11 15.76
C PHE A 202 -13.41 -1.93 17.07
N MET A 203 -13.49 -3.01 17.85
CA MET A 203 -14.05 -3.04 19.20
C MET A 203 -13.13 -3.84 20.12
N PRO A 204 -13.16 -3.62 21.45
CA PRO A 204 -12.45 -4.50 22.38
C PRO A 204 -12.86 -5.97 22.17
N SER A 205 -11.88 -6.88 22.15
CA SER A 205 -12.17 -8.31 22.18
C SER A 205 -12.77 -8.69 23.53
N ARG A 206 -13.83 -9.51 23.51
CA ARG A 206 -14.46 -10.04 24.73
C ARG A 206 -13.70 -11.23 25.31
N GLU A 207 -12.97 -11.94 24.47
CA GLU A 207 -12.29 -13.20 24.79
C GLU A 207 -10.80 -13.00 25.09
N LEU A 208 -10.22 -11.92 24.56
CA LEU A 208 -8.79 -11.64 24.67
C LEU A 208 -8.56 -10.30 25.38
N ASP A 209 -8.00 -10.37 26.58
CA ASP A 209 -7.62 -9.19 27.35
C ASP A 209 -6.61 -8.34 26.57
N ASN A 210 -6.76 -7.02 26.67
CA ASN A 210 -5.91 -6.04 25.99
C ASN A 210 -5.85 -6.16 24.47
N LYS A 211 -6.83 -6.82 23.83
CA LYS A 211 -6.98 -6.86 22.37
C LYS A 211 -8.22 -6.09 21.88
N CYS A 212 -8.12 -5.64 20.65
CA CYS A 212 -9.19 -5.13 19.81
C CYS A 212 -9.38 -6.11 18.66
N GLN A 213 -10.61 -6.27 18.22
CA GLN A 213 -10.98 -7.11 17.10
C GLN A 213 -11.88 -6.33 16.16
N LEU A 214 -11.80 -6.67 14.88
CA LEU A 214 -12.70 -6.15 13.87
C LEU A 214 -14.16 -6.45 14.24
N LYS A 215 -15.05 -5.47 14.12
CA LYS A 215 -16.47 -5.64 14.41
C LYS A 215 -17.08 -6.64 13.42
N PRO A 216 -18.04 -7.48 13.85
CA PRO A 216 -18.67 -8.47 12.97
C PRO A 216 -19.29 -7.86 11.70
N ASN A 217 -19.89 -6.68 11.80
CA ASN A 217 -20.48 -5.96 10.66
C ASN A 217 -19.45 -5.33 9.72
N ALA A 218 -18.23 -5.06 10.20
CA ALA A 218 -17.14 -4.53 9.37
C ALA A 218 -16.48 -5.61 8.51
N LYS A 219 -16.57 -6.90 8.88
CA LYS A 219 -15.97 -8.03 8.15
C LYS A 219 -16.31 -8.06 6.66
N ALA A 220 -17.54 -7.73 6.28
CA ALA A 220 -17.97 -7.76 4.88
C ALA A 220 -17.19 -6.79 3.97
N ASN A 221 -16.52 -5.80 4.56
CA ASN A 221 -15.76 -4.76 3.87
C ASN A 221 -14.24 -5.02 3.88
N VAL A 222 -13.80 -6.17 4.41
CA VAL A 222 -12.38 -6.46 4.62
C VAL A 222 -11.86 -7.50 3.65
N TYR A 223 -10.70 -7.19 3.08
CA TYR A 223 -9.88 -8.07 2.27
C TYR A 223 -8.60 -8.43 3.01
N LYS A 224 -8.29 -9.72 3.12
CA LYS A 224 -7.05 -10.20 3.71
C LYS A 224 -6.07 -10.59 2.60
N TYR A 225 -4.85 -10.10 2.70
CA TYR A 225 -3.73 -10.42 1.82
C TYR A 225 -2.56 -10.94 2.65
N ASN A 226 -1.76 -11.82 2.06
CA ASN A 226 -0.44 -12.18 2.57
C ASN A 226 0.61 -11.76 1.56
N CYS A 227 1.44 -10.84 1.97
CA CYS A 227 2.45 -10.18 1.15
C CYS A 227 3.85 -10.55 1.61
N VAL A 228 4.71 -10.86 0.66
CA VAL A 228 6.13 -11.15 0.89
C VAL A 228 6.96 -10.50 -0.19
N ARG A 229 8.12 -9.94 0.21
CA ARG A 229 9.17 -9.56 -0.74
C ARG A 229 10.16 -10.70 -0.81
N GLU A 230 10.09 -11.49 -1.88
CA GLU A 230 11.12 -12.47 -2.21
C GLU A 230 12.36 -11.76 -2.77
N ALA A 231 13.38 -12.49 -3.21
CA ALA A 231 14.60 -11.87 -3.77
C ALA A 231 14.31 -11.03 -5.02
N SER A 232 13.40 -11.47 -5.89
CA SER A 232 13.15 -10.83 -7.19
C SER A 232 11.93 -9.91 -7.23
N LYS A 233 10.88 -10.18 -6.43
CA LYS A 233 9.63 -9.40 -6.48
C LYS A 233 8.83 -9.42 -5.18
N TRP A 234 7.92 -8.46 -5.07
CA TRP A 234 6.77 -8.54 -4.18
C TRP A 234 5.73 -9.51 -4.72
N THR A 235 5.15 -10.30 -3.83
CA THR A 235 3.98 -11.14 -4.09
C THR A 235 2.96 -10.87 -3.00
N CYS A 236 1.73 -10.50 -3.36
CA CYS A 236 0.60 -10.35 -2.42
C CYS A 236 -0.53 -11.29 -2.82
N ASN A 237 -0.69 -12.37 -2.07
CA ASN A 237 -1.71 -13.36 -2.33
C ASN A 237 -3.00 -13.03 -1.58
N PHE A 238 -4.11 -12.99 -2.29
CA PHE A 238 -5.43 -12.85 -1.69
C PHE A 238 -5.74 -14.07 -0.80
N ASN A 239 -5.97 -13.83 0.48
CA ASN A 239 -6.27 -14.87 1.48
C ASN A 239 -7.77 -14.95 1.81
N GLY A 240 -8.57 -14.05 1.23
CA GLY A 240 -10.03 -14.10 1.24
C GLY A 240 -10.69 -12.80 1.73
N LYS A 241 -12.02 -12.77 1.62
CA LYS A 241 -12.88 -11.64 2.00
C LYS A 241 -13.68 -12.00 3.25
N GLY A 242 -13.74 -11.08 4.22
CA GLY A 242 -14.43 -11.30 5.50
C GLY A 242 -13.85 -12.42 6.37
N VAL A 243 -12.62 -12.84 6.07
CA VAL A 243 -11.88 -13.89 6.78
C VAL A 243 -11.05 -13.30 7.91
N ASP A 244 -10.99 -14.05 9.01
CA ASP A 244 -10.36 -13.77 10.30
C ASP A 244 -10.68 -12.40 10.93
N LEU A 245 -10.84 -12.42 12.25
CA LEU A 245 -10.87 -11.19 13.02
C LEU A 245 -9.45 -10.60 12.93
N ALA A 246 -9.28 -9.46 12.26
CA ALA A 246 -8.08 -8.66 12.49
C ALA A 246 -8.06 -8.33 13.99
N ILE A 247 -7.20 -9.01 14.75
CA ILE A 247 -7.05 -8.84 16.19
C ILE A 247 -5.74 -8.14 16.42
N HIS A 248 -5.79 -7.02 17.14
CA HIS A 248 -4.59 -6.27 17.50
C HIS A 248 -4.59 -5.85 18.96
N TYR A 249 -3.41 -5.63 19.53
CA TYR A 249 -3.30 -5.11 20.89
C TYR A 249 -3.90 -3.69 21.01
N LYS A 250 -4.63 -3.43 22.11
CA LYS A 250 -5.23 -2.13 22.46
C LYS A 250 -4.19 -1.02 22.55
N LEU A 251 -3.01 -1.33 23.10
CA LEU A 251 -1.97 -0.34 23.42
C LEU A 251 -0.96 -0.12 22.29
N THR A 252 -0.84 -1.08 21.36
CA THR A 252 0.24 -1.10 20.37
C THR A 252 -0.22 -1.28 18.93
N GLY A 253 -1.49 -1.59 18.67
CA GLY A 253 -1.98 -1.81 17.31
C GLY A 253 -1.35 -3.00 16.56
N HIS A 254 -0.44 -3.76 17.18
CA HIS A 254 0.19 -4.94 16.59
C HIS A 254 -0.79 -6.11 16.51
N LEU A 255 -0.73 -6.87 15.41
CA LEU A 255 -1.51 -8.09 15.28
C LEU A 255 -1.02 -9.14 16.31
N GLY A 256 -1.92 -10.03 16.70
CA GLY A 256 -1.57 -11.29 17.37
C GLY A 256 -2.57 -11.70 18.40
#